data_AF-A0A3P6HGX5-F1
#
_entry.id   AF-A0A3P6HGX5-F1
#
_cell.length_a   1.000
_cell.length_b   1.000
_cell.length_c   1.000
_cell.angle_alpha   90.00
_cell.angle_beta   90.00
_cell.angle_gamma   90.00
#
_symmetry.space_group_name_H-M   'P 1'
#
loop_
_entity.id
_entity.type
_entity.pdbx_description
1 polymer ?
#
loop_
_entity_poly.entity_id
_entity_poly.type
_entity_poly.pdbx_seq_one_letter_code
_entity_poly.pdbx_strand_id
1 'polypeptide(L)'
;MGCPIDTSEGINVGLIGSLSIHARIGDWGSLESPFYELVEKSKKARIRMLFLSPSQDEYYMIAAGNSLALNRGIQEEQAVPARYHQEFLTIAWEEVHLRSIFPFQYFSIGASLIPFIEHNDKNRALMSSNMQRQAVPLSRSEKCIVGTGLERQVALDSGVTTIAEHEGKILYTDTEKIILSGNENTYSIPLIMYQRSNKNTCMHQKPQVRRGKCIKKGQILADGAATVGGELAFGKNILVAYMPWEGYNFEDAVLISECLVYGDIYTSFDIRKYEIQTHVTTQGPERITKEIPHLEGRLLRNLDKNGIVMLGSWVETGDILVGKLTPQVAKESSYAPEDRLLRAILGIQDMPYLQDGRPVDMVFNPLGVPSRMNVGQIFECSLGLAGSLLDRHYRIAPFDERYEQEASRKLVFSELYEASKQTANPWVFEPEYPGKSRIFDGRTGDPFEQPVIIGKPYILKFIHQVDDKIHGRSSGHYALVIQQPLRGRSKHASQRIPTSGVNAISHPFLSQGRPVRGLPAIGNGISRRGRRRGRSKPPNPTGQGRAGHRFESCHLSCGSSCVVHSLRSTNPC
;
A
#
# COMPACT_ATOMS: atom_id res chain seq x y z
N MET A 1 -22.25 -7.70 -11.22
CA MET A 1 -22.60 -6.27 -11.00
C MET A 1 -21.71 -5.64 -9.93
N GLY A 2 -21.60 -6.22 -8.73
CA GLY A 2 -20.53 -5.86 -7.78
C GLY A 2 -19.16 -6.42 -8.22
N CYS A 3 -18.09 -5.76 -7.79
CA CYS A 3 -16.73 -6.23 -8.00
C CYS A 3 -16.47 -7.50 -7.16
N PRO A 4 -15.99 -8.60 -7.75
CA PRO A 4 -15.77 -9.85 -7.02
C PRO A 4 -14.53 -9.82 -6.12
N ILE A 5 -13.66 -8.83 -6.31
CA ILE A 5 -12.40 -8.66 -5.56
C ILE A 5 -12.60 -7.71 -4.40
N ASP A 6 -13.24 -6.57 -4.62
CA ASP A 6 -13.17 -5.40 -3.75
C ASP A 6 -14.25 -5.43 -2.66
N THR A 7 -13.88 -5.99 -1.51
CA THR A 7 -14.70 -6.11 -0.30
C THR A 7 -13.89 -5.75 0.96
N SER A 8 -14.56 -5.47 2.08
CA SER A 8 -13.85 -5.25 3.34
C SER A 8 -13.28 -6.56 3.90
N GLU A 9 -12.09 -6.51 4.51
CA GLU A 9 -11.53 -7.64 5.26
C GLU A 9 -12.12 -7.70 6.70
N GLY A 10 -12.09 -8.89 7.31
CA GLY A 10 -12.52 -9.10 8.70
C GLY A 10 -14.01 -9.41 8.85
N ILE A 11 -14.66 -8.78 9.83
CA ILE A 11 -16.04 -9.13 10.25
C ILE A 11 -17.08 -8.80 9.17
N ASN A 12 -16.80 -7.78 8.34
CA ASN A 12 -17.75 -7.27 7.35
C ASN A 12 -17.53 -7.83 5.94
N VAL A 13 -16.74 -8.90 5.80
CA VAL A 13 -16.46 -9.53 4.49
C VAL A 13 -17.76 -9.87 3.77
N GLY A 14 -17.85 -9.48 2.50
CA GLY A 14 -19.01 -9.74 1.64
C GLY A 14 -20.22 -8.82 1.87
N LEU A 15 -20.27 -8.06 2.98
CA LEU A 15 -21.35 -7.11 3.25
C LEU A 15 -21.11 -5.76 2.56
N ILE A 16 -19.86 -5.32 2.53
CA ILE A 16 -19.45 -4.07 1.88
C ILE A 16 -18.67 -4.43 0.63
N GLY A 17 -19.12 -3.94 -0.52
CA GLY A 17 -18.49 -4.15 -1.80
C GLY A 17 -18.52 -2.90 -2.66
N SER A 18 -17.61 -2.82 -3.63
CA SER A 18 -17.59 -1.75 -4.62
C SER A 18 -18.31 -2.15 -5.90
N LEU A 19 -18.95 -1.19 -6.56
CA LEU A 19 -19.53 -1.38 -7.89
C LEU A 19 -18.44 -1.59 -8.94
N SER A 20 -18.78 -2.28 -10.03
CA SER A 20 -17.89 -2.35 -11.18
C SER A 20 -17.89 -1.04 -11.98
N ILE A 21 -16.83 -0.77 -12.74
CA ILE A 21 -16.61 0.52 -13.42
C ILE A 21 -17.78 0.92 -14.34
N HIS A 22 -18.39 -0.05 -15.01
CA HIS A 22 -19.44 0.19 -15.99
C HIS A 22 -20.84 -0.11 -15.47
N ALA A 23 -20.97 -0.51 -14.20
CA ALA A 23 -22.28 -0.73 -13.61
C ALA A 23 -23.04 0.59 -13.49
N ARG A 24 -24.32 0.57 -13.81
CA ARG A 24 -25.24 1.69 -13.62
C ARG A 24 -26.44 1.27 -12.80
N ILE A 25 -27.08 2.22 -12.15
CA ILE A 25 -28.36 2.01 -11.48
C ILE A 25 -29.44 2.36 -12.50
N GLY A 26 -30.25 1.37 -12.90
CA GLY A 26 -31.39 1.56 -13.78
C GLY A 26 -32.54 2.29 -13.10
N ASP A 27 -33.59 2.62 -13.85
CA ASP A 27 -34.72 3.42 -13.38
C ASP A 27 -35.45 2.80 -12.17
N TRP A 28 -35.42 1.47 -12.06
CA TRP A 28 -36.05 0.70 -10.99
C TRP A 28 -35.11 0.37 -9.83
N GLY A 29 -33.91 0.96 -9.79
CA GLY A 29 -32.93 0.71 -8.74
C GLY A 29 -32.13 -0.59 -8.89
N SER A 30 -32.33 -1.34 -9.98
CA SER A 30 -31.53 -2.51 -10.32
C SER A 30 -30.15 -2.12 -10.85
N LEU A 31 -29.13 -2.88 -10.48
CA LEU A 31 -27.81 -2.72 -11.09
C LEU A 31 -27.79 -3.34 -12.48
N GLU A 32 -27.36 -2.58 -13.47
CA GLU A 32 -27.30 -2.99 -14.87
C GLU A 32 -25.85 -2.95 -15.38
N SER A 33 -25.50 -3.89 -16.26
CA SER A 33 -24.20 -3.95 -16.93
C SER A 33 -24.35 -3.83 -18.43
N PRO A 34 -23.43 -3.12 -19.12
CA PRO A 34 -23.49 -2.96 -20.55
C PRO A 34 -22.89 -4.15 -21.30
N PHE A 35 -23.55 -4.54 -22.39
CA PHE A 35 -23.12 -5.55 -23.35
C PHE A 35 -23.34 -5.03 -24.77
N TYR A 36 -22.60 -5.59 -25.73
CA TYR A 36 -22.84 -5.34 -27.15
C TYR A 36 -23.81 -6.36 -27.73
N GLU A 37 -24.86 -5.87 -28.37
CA GLU A 37 -25.80 -6.69 -29.11
C GLU A 37 -25.25 -7.04 -30.49
N LEU A 38 -25.29 -8.33 -30.83
CA LEU A 38 -24.88 -8.84 -32.14
C LEU A 38 -26.11 -8.92 -33.06
N VAL A 39 -26.50 -7.80 -33.67
CA VAL A 39 -27.63 -7.77 -34.62
C VAL A 39 -27.15 -8.13 -36.03
N GLU A 40 -27.54 -9.32 -36.49
CA GLU A 40 -27.44 -9.92 -37.84
C GLU A 40 -26.14 -9.75 -38.67
N LYS A 41 -25.71 -10.88 -39.26
CA LYS A 41 -24.48 -11.15 -40.03
C LYS A 41 -24.33 -10.39 -41.36
N SER A 42 -24.86 -9.18 -41.49
CA SER A 42 -24.66 -8.35 -42.70
C SER A 42 -23.43 -7.44 -42.53
N LYS A 43 -22.75 -7.12 -43.64
CA LYS A 43 -21.51 -6.30 -43.70
C LYS A 43 -21.62 -4.88 -43.09
N LYS A 44 -22.77 -4.53 -42.49
CA LYS A 44 -23.06 -3.29 -41.76
C LYS A 44 -23.66 -3.58 -40.37
N ALA A 45 -23.07 -4.51 -39.60
CA ALA A 45 -23.47 -4.73 -38.21
C ALA A 45 -23.43 -3.41 -37.42
N ARG A 46 -24.60 -2.94 -36.97
CA ARG A 46 -24.70 -1.81 -36.03
C ARG A 46 -24.42 -2.36 -34.64
N ILE A 47 -23.29 -1.98 -34.05
CA ILE A 47 -22.97 -2.28 -32.66
C ILE A 47 -23.91 -1.45 -31.78
N ARG A 48 -24.91 -2.10 -31.16
CA ARG A 48 -25.80 -1.47 -30.17
C ARG A 48 -25.35 -1.88 -28.77
N MET A 49 -25.29 -0.93 -27.85
CA MET A 49 -25.03 -1.20 -26.45
C MET A 49 -26.36 -1.40 -25.72
N LEU A 50 -26.49 -2.52 -25.02
CA LEU A 50 -27.65 -2.85 -24.18
C LEU A 50 -27.20 -2.96 -22.72
N PHE A 51 -27.95 -2.34 -21.83
CA PHE A 51 -27.79 -2.51 -20.38
C PHE A 51 -28.74 -3.59 -19.92
N LEU A 52 -28.21 -4.63 -19.28
CA LEU A 52 -28.99 -5.75 -18.79
C LEU A 52 -29.03 -5.77 -17.26
N SER A 53 -30.22 -6.00 -16.72
CA SER A 53 -30.43 -6.36 -15.32
C SER A 53 -30.12 -7.85 -15.08
N PRO A 54 -29.87 -8.29 -13.83
CA PRO A 54 -29.56 -9.69 -13.53
C PRO A 54 -30.65 -10.67 -13.98
N SER A 55 -31.92 -10.27 -13.91
CA SER A 55 -33.04 -11.08 -14.37
C SER A 55 -33.10 -11.22 -15.89
N GLN A 56 -32.62 -10.22 -16.63
CA GLN A 56 -32.55 -10.27 -18.09
C GLN A 56 -31.32 -11.03 -18.59
N ASP A 57 -30.21 -10.92 -17.86
CA ASP A 57 -28.92 -11.58 -18.13
C ASP A 57 -29.06 -13.10 -18.36
N GLU A 58 -29.96 -13.76 -17.63
CA GLU A 58 -30.20 -15.21 -17.71
C GLU A 58 -30.80 -15.66 -19.05
N TYR A 59 -31.49 -14.78 -19.79
CA TYR A 59 -32.11 -15.13 -21.07
C TYR A 59 -31.15 -15.03 -22.27
N TYR A 60 -29.97 -14.44 -22.09
CA TYR A 60 -29.02 -14.21 -23.18
C TYR A 60 -27.77 -15.08 -23.04
N MET A 61 -27.27 -15.57 -24.17
CA MET A 61 -25.96 -16.22 -24.25
C MET A 61 -24.91 -15.13 -24.46
N ILE A 62 -24.03 -14.95 -23.48
CA ILE A 62 -23.07 -13.84 -23.43
C ILE A 62 -21.66 -14.37 -23.64
N ALA A 63 -21.02 -13.99 -24.75
CA ALA A 63 -19.63 -14.39 -25.00
C ALA A 63 -18.63 -13.65 -24.10
N ALA A 64 -17.69 -14.41 -23.55
CA ALA A 64 -16.60 -13.97 -22.70
C ALA A 64 -15.32 -13.72 -23.52
N GLY A 65 -15.40 -12.98 -24.63
CA GLY A 65 -14.23 -12.77 -25.49
C GLY A 65 -14.39 -11.72 -26.59
N ASN A 66 -13.26 -11.25 -27.09
CA ASN A 66 -13.11 -10.27 -28.18
C ASN A 66 -12.51 -10.93 -29.44
N SER A 67 -12.91 -12.16 -29.78
CA SER A 67 -12.34 -12.93 -30.90
C SER A 67 -12.44 -12.26 -32.29
N LEU A 68 -13.15 -11.13 -32.41
CA LEU A 68 -13.38 -10.41 -33.67
C LEU A 68 -12.82 -8.97 -33.73
N ALA A 69 -12.02 -8.52 -32.77
CA ALA A 69 -11.59 -7.12 -32.75
C ALA A 69 -10.39 -6.77 -33.66
N LEU A 70 -9.61 -7.75 -34.15
CA LEU A 70 -8.35 -7.44 -34.86
C LEU A 70 -8.30 -7.78 -36.34
N ASN A 71 -9.11 -8.71 -36.86
CA ASN A 71 -9.10 -9.00 -38.31
C ASN A 71 -10.50 -9.40 -38.79
N ARG A 72 -11.18 -8.49 -39.50
CA ARG A 72 -12.47 -8.76 -40.21
C ARG A 72 -12.39 -9.86 -41.30
N GLY A 73 -11.22 -10.47 -41.48
CA GLY A 73 -10.96 -11.48 -42.52
C GLY A 73 -10.52 -12.84 -42.01
N ILE A 74 -10.39 -13.07 -40.70
CA ILE A 74 -9.93 -14.35 -40.15
C ILE A 74 -11.11 -15.09 -39.50
N GLN A 75 -11.36 -16.29 -40.01
CA GLN A 75 -12.48 -17.18 -39.70
C GLN A 75 -12.12 -18.16 -38.54
N GLU A 76 -11.33 -17.74 -37.55
CA GLU A 76 -10.57 -18.71 -36.72
C GLU A 76 -11.14 -19.10 -35.35
N GLU A 77 -12.35 -18.67 -34.96
CA GLU A 77 -13.01 -19.30 -33.80
C GLU A 77 -14.45 -19.67 -34.13
N GLN A 78 -14.66 -20.94 -34.53
CA GLN A 78 -15.99 -21.53 -34.67
C GLN A 78 -16.71 -21.68 -33.32
N ALA A 79 -15.97 -21.71 -32.21
CA ALA A 79 -16.52 -21.87 -30.88
C ALA A 79 -15.89 -20.90 -29.88
N VAL A 80 -16.72 -20.26 -29.06
CA VAL A 80 -16.31 -19.22 -28.12
C VAL A 80 -16.87 -19.55 -26.73
N PRO A 81 -16.09 -19.31 -25.64
CA PRO A 81 -16.61 -19.44 -24.30
C PRO A 81 -17.72 -18.41 -24.06
N ALA A 82 -18.91 -18.88 -23.71
CA ALA A 82 -20.05 -18.07 -23.38
C ALA A 82 -20.63 -18.45 -22.02
N ARG A 83 -21.30 -17.49 -21.39
CA ARG A 83 -22.06 -17.69 -20.16
C ARG A 83 -23.54 -17.76 -20.50
N TYR A 84 -24.21 -18.79 -20.00
CA TYR A 84 -25.65 -18.98 -20.10
C TYR A 84 -26.17 -19.63 -18.81
N HIS A 85 -27.23 -19.09 -18.20
CA HIS A 85 -27.74 -19.53 -16.88
C HIS A 85 -26.65 -19.70 -15.80
N GLN A 86 -25.70 -18.75 -15.76
CA GLN A 86 -24.56 -18.77 -14.82
C GLN A 86 -23.55 -19.93 -15.03
N GLU A 87 -23.72 -20.75 -16.06
CA GLU A 87 -22.77 -21.79 -16.46
C GLU A 87 -21.86 -21.30 -17.59
N PHE A 88 -20.63 -21.82 -17.64
CA PHE A 88 -19.68 -21.56 -18.71
C PHE A 88 -19.75 -22.67 -19.75
N LEU A 89 -20.16 -22.33 -20.95
CA LEU A 89 -20.32 -23.23 -22.09
C LEU A 89 -19.40 -22.80 -23.23
N THR A 90 -19.02 -23.75 -24.08
CA THR A 90 -18.34 -23.45 -25.34
C THR A 90 -19.39 -23.60 -26.43
N ILE A 91 -19.80 -22.49 -27.05
CA ILE A 91 -20.89 -22.46 -28.04
C ILE A 91 -20.38 -21.92 -29.37
N ALA A 92 -21.12 -22.22 -30.43
CA ALA A 92 -20.79 -21.67 -31.74
C ALA A 92 -20.97 -20.14 -31.75
N TRP A 93 -20.12 -19.40 -32.45
CA TRP A 93 -20.23 -17.93 -32.50
C TRP A 93 -21.59 -17.47 -33.04
N GLU A 94 -22.20 -18.27 -33.92
CA GLU A 94 -23.52 -18.02 -34.49
C GLU A 94 -24.65 -18.02 -33.47
N GLU A 95 -24.48 -18.71 -32.33
CA GLU A 95 -25.49 -18.86 -31.27
C GLU A 95 -25.36 -17.77 -30.19
N VAL A 96 -24.31 -16.95 -30.23
CA VAL A 96 -24.07 -15.88 -29.27
C VAL A 96 -25.04 -14.71 -29.51
N HIS A 97 -25.81 -14.35 -28.49
CA HIS A 97 -26.70 -13.18 -28.55
C HIS A 97 -25.96 -11.87 -28.28
N LEU A 98 -25.12 -11.86 -27.24
CA LEU A 98 -24.47 -10.65 -26.74
C LEU A 98 -22.98 -10.88 -26.49
N ARG A 99 -22.20 -9.80 -26.53
CA ARG A 99 -20.76 -9.82 -26.24
C ARG A 99 -20.42 -8.89 -25.08
N SER A 100 -19.50 -9.34 -24.23
CA SER A 100 -18.82 -8.46 -23.27
C SER A 100 -18.04 -7.34 -23.98
N ILE A 101 -17.95 -6.18 -23.33
CA ILE A 101 -17.27 -5.00 -23.89
C ILE A 101 -15.78 -5.08 -23.62
N PHE A 102 -15.43 -5.14 -22.33
CA PHE A 102 -14.05 -5.20 -21.86
C PHE A 102 -13.94 -6.14 -20.65
N PRO A 103 -12.78 -6.79 -20.43
CA PRO A 103 -12.53 -7.56 -19.22
C PRO A 103 -12.75 -6.76 -17.93
N PHE A 104 -12.48 -5.45 -17.95
CA PHE A 104 -12.65 -4.53 -16.80
C PHE A 104 -14.08 -4.33 -16.35
N GLN A 105 -15.08 -4.68 -17.16
CA GLN A 105 -16.48 -4.38 -16.85
C GLN A 105 -16.99 -5.01 -15.54
N TYR A 106 -16.27 -6.02 -15.05
CA TYR A 106 -16.59 -6.75 -13.82
C TYR A 106 -15.83 -6.25 -12.58
N PHE A 107 -14.81 -5.41 -12.75
CA PHE A 107 -13.93 -4.98 -11.67
C PHE A 107 -14.26 -3.55 -11.22
N SER A 108 -13.94 -3.24 -9.96
CA SER A 108 -14.01 -1.89 -9.41
C SER A 108 -12.84 -1.05 -9.91
N ILE A 109 -12.89 0.26 -9.67
CA ILE A 109 -11.81 1.19 -10.00
C ILE A 109 -10.48 0.75 -9.35
N GLY A 110 -10.50 0.42 -8.05
CA GLY A 110 -9.28 0.04 -7.32
C GLY A 110 -8.64 -1.24 -7.85
N ALA A 111 -9.44 -2.26 -8.17
CA ALA A 111 -8.93 -3.48 -8.79
C ALA A 111 -8.41 -3.23 -10.22
N SER A 112 -9.07 -2.35 -10.99
CA SER A 112 -8.68 -2.10 -12.38
C SER A 112 -7.46 -1.19 -12.54
N LEU A 113 -6.99 -0.55 -11.47
CA LEU A 113 -5.74 0.20 -11.43
C LEU A 113 -4.51 -0.70 -11.17
N ILE A 114 -4.71 -2.00 -10.92
CA ILE A 114 -3.62 -2.94 -10.67
C ILE A 114 -3.09 -3.48 -12.01
N PRO A 115 -1.84 -3.21 -12.40
CA PRO A 115 -1.24 -3.81 -13.58
C PRO A 115 -1.02 -5.31 -13.37
N PHE A 116 -1.06 -6.09 -14.45
CA PHE A 116 -0.86 -7.55 -14.43
C PHE A 116 -1.73 -8.29 -13.40
N ILE A 117 -2.98 -7.84 -13.21
CA ILE A 117 -3.88 -8.40 -12.18
C ILE A 117 -4.14 -9.89 -12.37
N GLU A 118 -4.13 -10.38 -13.61
CA GLU A 118 -4.26 -11.79 -13.96
C GLU A 118 -3.16 -12.69 -13.37
N HIS A 119 -1.99 -12.11 -13.05
CA HIS A 119 -0.84 -12.80 -12.46
C HIS A 119 -0.81 -12.72 -10.93
N ASN A 120 -1.89 -12.23 -10.31
CA ASN A 120 -2.00 -12.04 -8.87
C ASN A 120 -3.13 -12.87 -8.29
N ASP A 121 -2.90 -13.51 -7.14
CA ASP A 121 -3.98 -14.14 -6.37
C ASP A 121 -5.06 -13.12 -5.99
N LYS A 122 -6.31 -13.59 -5.94
CA LYS A 122 -7.48 -12.78 -5.64
C LYS A 122 -7.34 -12.00 -4.32
N ASN A 123 -6.81 -12.63 -3.27
CA ASN A 123 -6.68 -11.99 -1.97
C ASN A 123 -5.63 -10.87 -1.98
N ARG A 124 -4.58 -11.01 -2.79
CA ARG A 124 -3.54 -9.99 -2.96
C ARG A 124 -4.02 -8.82 -3.80
N ALA A 125 -4.81 -9.09 -4.84
CA ALA A 125 -5.50 -8.04 -5.59
C ALA A 125 -6.48 -7.25 -4.70
N LEU A 126 -7.21 -7.94 -3.81
CA LEU A 126 -8.07 -7.30 -2.81
C LEU A 126 -7.29 -6.36 -1.89
N MET A 127 -6.21 -6.86 -1.29
CA MET A 127 -5.34 -6.06 -0.43
C MET A 127 -4.81 -4.84 -1.18
N SER A 128 -4.33 -5.02 -2.42
CA SER A 128 -3.80 -3.94 -3.27
C SER A 128 -4.85 -2.85 -3.55
N SER A 129 -6.08 -3.25 -3.90
CA SER A 129 -7.20 -2.31 -4.09
C SER A 129 -7.49 -1.51 -2.81
N ASN A 130 -7.47 -2.17 -1.64
CA ASN A 130 -7.68 -1.50 -0.35
C ASN A 130 -6.51 -0.60 0.05
N MET A 131 -5.28 -1.00 -0.25
CA MET A 131 -4.04 -0.26 0.04
C MET A 131 -3.96 1.05 -0.75
N GLN A 132 -4.44 1.06 -2.00
CA GLN A 132 -4.53 2.30 -2.80
C GLN A 132 -5.38 3.38 -2.08
N ARG A 133 -6.47 3.01 -1.39
CA ARG A 133 -7.32 3.94 -0.63
C ARG A 133 -6.66 4.47 0.66
N GLN A 134 -5.57 3.84 1.09
CA GLN A 134 -4.79 4.22 2.26
C GLN A 134 -3.53 5.00 1.90
N ALA A 135 -3.27 5.21 0.61
CA ALA A 135 -2.13 5.97 0.13
C ALA A 135 -2.23 7.45 0.54
N VAL A 136 -1.09 8.03 0.87
CA VAL A 136 -0.95 9.43 1.28
C VAL A 136 -0.35 10.23 0.12
N PRO A 137 -0.87 11.45 -0.18
CA PRO A 137 -0.26 12.33 -1.16
C PRO A 137 1.18 12.68 -0.74
N LEU A 138 2.11 12.50 -1.66
CA LEU A 138 3.51 12.86 -1.47
C LEU A 138 3.75 14.32 -1.83
N SER A 139 4.75 14.95 -1.22
CA SER A 139 5.17 16.31 -1.55
C SER A 139 5.56 16.45 -3.03
N ARG A 140 6.28 15.43 -3.52
CA ARG A 140 6.66 15.26 -4.92
C ARG A 140 5.99 13.98 -5.44
N SER A 141 4.83 14.09 -6.08
CA SER A 141 4.22 12.93 -6.75
C SER A 141 4.93 12.59 -8.06
N GLU A 142 4.82 11.34 -8.49
CA GLU A 142 5.37 10.83 -9.74
C GLU A 142 4.37 9.89 -10.41
N LYS A 143 4.28 9.95 -11.74
CA LYS A 143 3.42 9.05 -12.53
C LYS A 143 3.97 7.63 -12.47
N CYS A 144 3.10 6.62 -12.44
CA CYS A 144 3.55 5.25 -12.61
C CYS A 144 4.16 5.06 -14.02
N ILE A 145 5.27 4.32 -14.10
CA ILE A 145 5.85 3.91 -15.39
C ILE A 145 4.97 2.85 -16.04
N VAL A 146 4.48 1.90 -15.24
CA VAL A 146 3.57 0.83 -15.67
C VAL A 146 2.20 1.11 -15.04
N GLY A 147 1.22 1.42 -15.88
CA GLY A 147 -0.16 1.69 -15.45
C GLY A 147 -1.18 0.94 -16.30
N THR A 148 -2.46 1.05 -15.96
CA THR A 148 -3.55 0.41 -16.71
C THR A 148 -4.23 1.35 -17.70
N GLY A 149 -3.95 2.65 -17.61
CA GLY A 149 -4.50 3.72 -18.43
C GLY A 149 -5.79 4.31 -17.88
N LEU A 150 -6.30 3.81 -16.75
CA LEU A 150 -7.45 4.36 -16.06
C LEU A 150 -7.08 5.52 -15.13
N GLU A 151 -5.79 5.72 -14.82
CA GLU A 151 -5.26 6.72 -13.90
C GLU A 151 -5.73 8.13 -14.27
N ARG A 152 -5.75 8.45 -15.56
CA ARG A 152 -6.21 9.75 -16.07
C ARG A 152 -7.71 9.94 -15.86
N GLN A 153 -8.51 8.92 -16.15
CA GLN A 153 -9.96 8.98 -15.99
C GLN A 153 -10.32 9.10 -14.51
N VAL A 154 -9.67 8.33 -13.64
CA VAL A 154 -9.86 8.39 -12.19
C VAL A 154 -9.48 9.74 -11.63
N ALA A 155 -8.36 10.34 -12.07
CA ALA A 155 -7.96 11.67 -11.64
C ALA A 155 -9.00 12.73 -12.02
N LEU A 156 -9.54 12.68 -13.26
CA LEU A 156 -10.58 13.59 -13.72
C LEU A 156 -11.89 13.41 -12.94
N ASP A 157 -12.37 12.18 -12.81
CA ASP A 157 -13.66 11.87 -12.16
C ASP A 157 -13.61 12.10 -10.64
N SER A 158 -12.42 12.09 -10.03
CA SER A 158 -12.25 12.38 -8.60
C SER A 158 -12.54 13.83 -8.21
N GLY A 159 -12.54 14.77 -9.18
CA GLY A 159 -12.68 16.20 -8.92
C GLY A 159 -11.48 16.85 -8.21
N VAL A 160 -10.37 16.13 -8.06
CA VAL A 160 -9.15 16.65 -7.41
C VAL A 160 -8.39 17.63 -8.31
N THR A 161 -8.40 17.38 -9.63
CA THR A 161 -7.78 18.25 -10.63
C THR A 161 -8.72 19.38 -11.04
N THR A 162 -8.18 20.58 -11.24
CA THR A 162 -8.96 21.73 -11.72
C THR A 162 -9.04 21.69 -13.25
N ILE A 163 -10.25 21.63 -13.80
CA ILE A 163 -10.52 21.63 -15.25
C ILE A 163 -11.02 22.98 -15.74
N ALA A 164 -10.77 23.29 -17.01
CA ALA A 164 -11.26 24.51 -17.65
C ALA A 164 -12.73 24.35 -18.07
N GLU A 165 -13.63 25.12 -17.46
CA GLU A 165 -15.06 25.13 -17.85
C GLU A 165 -15.31 25.89 -19.16
N HIS A 166 -14.47 26.89 -19.42
CA HIS A 166 -14.54 27.75 -20.59
C HIS A 166 -13.23 27.70 -21.38
N GLU A 167 -13.35 27.86 -22.70
CA GLU A 167 -12.17 28.08 -23.55
C GLU A 167 -11.69 29.53 -23.42
N GLY A 168 -10.37 29.72 -23.54
CA GLY A 168 -9.79 31.03 -23.36
C GLY A 168 -8.27 31.04 -23.27
N LYS A 169 -7.70 32.23 -23.19
CA LYS A 169 -6.25 32.44 -23.02
C LYS A 169 -5.93 32.72 -21.56
N ILE A 170 -4.87 32.10 -21.04
CA ILE A 170 -4.41 32.36 -19.67
C ILE A 170 -3.77 33.74 -19.60
N LEU A 171 -4.38 34.63 -18.83
CA LEU A 171 -3.85 35.97 -18.59
C LEU A 171 -2.82 35.97 -17.47
N TYR A 172 -3.10 35.24 -16.40
CA TYR A 172 -2.31 35.22 -15.18
C TYR A 172 -2.48 33.88 -14.46
N THR A 173 -1.41 33.44 -13.82
CA THR A 173 -1.36 32.20 -13.07
C THR A 173 -0.64 32.48 -11.76
N ASP A 174 -1.33 32.24 -10.67
CA ASP A 174 -0.82 32.31 -9.30
C ASP A 174 -0.92 30.93 -8.64
N THR A 175 -0.35 30.84 -7.45
CA THR A 175 -0.57 29.73 -6.52
C THR A 175 -2.00 29.68 -6.02
N GLU A 176 -2.66 30.82 -5.79
CA GLU A 176 -4.02 30.89 -5.25
C GLU A 176 -5.12 30.88 -6.31
N LYS A 177 -4.84 31.35 -7.52
CA LYS A 177 -5.86 31.49 -8.57
C LYS A 177 -5.28 31.49 -9.97
N ILE A 178 -6.10 31.07 -10.94
CA ILE A 178 -5.81 31.13 -12.38
C ILE A 178 -6.83 32.06 -13.02
N ILE A 179 -6.34 32.99 -13.85
CA ILE A 179 -7.19 33.94 -14.56
C ILE A 179 -7.19 33.62 -16.06
N LEU A 180 -8.36 33.30 -16.59
CA LEU A 180 -8.61 33.01 -17.99
C LEU A 180 -9.39 34.16 -18.65
N SER A 181 -9.07 34.46 -19.90
CA SER A 181 -9.85 35.37 -20.75
C SER A 181 -10.53 34.56 -21.86
N GLY A 182 -11.85 34.58 -21.91
CA GLY A 182 -12.65 33.88 -22.92
C GLY A 182 -13.84 34.72 -23.35
N ASN A 183 -14.08 34.84 -24.66
CA ASN A 183 -15.21 35.55 -25.27
C ASN A 183 -15.56 36.87 -24.56
N GLU A 184 -14.57 37.76 -24.43
CA GLU A 184 -14.64 39.09 -23.79
C GLU A 184 -14.76 39.11 -22.25
N ASN A 185 -15.01 37.97 -21.60
CA ASN A 185 -15.07 37.85 -20.15
C ASN A 185 -13.77 37.32 -19.54
N THR A 186 -13.54 37.71 -18.29
CA THR A 186 -12.41 37.22 -17.48
C THR A 186 -12.94 36.31 -16.37
N TYR A 187 -12.46 35.07 -16.33
CA TYR A 187 -12.83 34.06 -15.35
C TYR A 187 -11.70 33.86 -14.35
N SER A 188 -12.00 34.01 -13.05
CA SER A 188 -11.05 33.75 -11.96
C SER A 188 -11.38 32.41 -11.32
N ILE A 189 -10.46 31.45 -11.43
CA ILE A 189 -10.59 30.10 -10.88
C ILE A 189 -9.72 30.02 -9.63
N PRO A 190 -10.30 29.89 -8.42
CA PRO A 190 -9.53 29.71 -7.19
C PRO A 190 -8.91 28.31 -7.12
N LEU A 191 -7.72 28.22 -6.57
CA LEU A 191 -6.99 26.97 -6.31
C LEU A 191 -6.97 26.67 -4.81
N ILE A 192 -7.01 25.38 -4.48
CA ILE A 192 -6.94 24.91 -3.10
C ILE A 192 -5.49 24.97 -2.61
N MET A 193 -5.24 25.71 -1.53
CA MET A 193 -3.91 25.87 -0.92
C MET A 193 -3.89 25.29 0.49
N TYR A 194 -3.00 24.32 0.73
CA TYR A 194 -2.72 23.71 2.04
C TYR A 194 -3.96 23.43 2.91
N GLN A 195 -5.03 22.93 2.30
CA GLN A 195 -6.26 22.62 3.01
C GLN A 195 -6.17 21.25 3.69
N ARG A 196 -6.73 21.14 4.89
CA ARG A 196 -6.77 19.88 5.64
C ARG A 196 -7.87 18.95 5.10
N SER A 197 -7.53 17.69 4.85
CA SER A 197 -8.51 16.62 4.60
C SER A 197 -9.11 16.04 5.89
N ASN A 198 -10.18 15.26 5.77
CA ASN A 198 -10.76 14.55 6.93
C ASN A 198 -9.79 13.55 7.59
N LYS A 199 -8.79 13.06 6.85
CA LYS A 199 -7.74 12.16 7.35
C LYS A 199 -6.45 12.91 7.72
N ASN A 200 -6.51 14.23 7.89
CA ASN A 200 -5.36 15.11 8.22
C ASN A 200 -4.29 15.22 7.13
N THR A 201 -4.50 14.68 5.93
CA THR A 201 -3.56 14.87 4.82
C THR A 201 -3.71 16.27 4.20
N CYS A 202 -2.64 16.77 3.58
CA CYS A 202 -2.65 18.04 2.88
C CYS A 202 -3.29 17.94 1.49
N MET A 203 -4.27 18.80 1.22
CA MET A 203 -4.84 19.05 -0.11
C MET A 203 -4.27 20.36 -0.65
N HIS A 204 -3.59 20.28 -1.79
CA HIS A 204 -2.98 21.43 -2.45
C HIS A 204 -3.00 21.23 -3.95
N GLN A 205 -3.40 22.27 -4.68
CA GLN A 205 -3.44 22.30 -6.14
C GLN A 205 -2.28 23.13 -6.69
N LYS A 206 -1.59 22.58 -7.68
CA LYS A 206 -0.46 23.21 -8.36
C LYS A 206 -0.84 23.53 -9.81
N PRO A 207 -0.79 24.79 -10.24
CA PRO A 207 -1.10 25.15 -11.63
C PRO A 207 -0.06 24.53 -12.59
N GLN A 208 -0.53 23.91 -13.66
CA GLN A 208 0.32 23.29 -14.69
C GLN A 208 0.49 24.16 -15.94
N VAL A 209 -0.33 25.19 -16.05
CA VAL A 209 -0.45 25.98 -17.27
C VAL A 209 0.41 27.24 -17.22
N ARG A 210 1.04 27.57 -18.36
CA ARG A 210 1.86 28.78 -18.51
C ARG A 210 1.01 29.94 -19.03
N ARG A 211 1.38 31.16 -18.63
CA ARG A 211 0.78 32.42 -19.11
C ARG A 211 0.80 32.48 -20.65
N GLY A 212 -0.29 32.97 -21.24
CA GLY A 212 -0.42 33.18 -22.68
C GLY A 212 -0.84 31.95 -23.49
N LYS A 213 -0.93 30.76 -22.89
CA LYS A 213 -1.41 29.56 -23.57
C LYS A 213 -2.94 29.60 -23.75
N CYS A 214 -3.41 29.19 -24.92
CA CYS A 214 -4.85 29.00 -25.18
C CYS A 214 -5.28 27.62 -24.68
N ILE A 215 -6.38 27.60 -23.92
CA ILE A 215 -6.92 26.44 -23.26
C ILE A 215 -8.30 26.13 -23.84
N LYS A 216 -8.56 24.85 -24.07
CA LYS A 216 -9.88 24.36 -24.50
C LYS A 216 -10.72 23.96 -23.29
N LYS A 217 -12.04 24.02 -23.43
CA LYS A 217 -12.97 23.45 -22.45
C LYS A 217 -12.62 21.99 -22.16
N GLY A 218 -12.59 21.62 -20.88
CA GLY A 218 -12.25 20.29 -20.38
C GLY A 218 -10.75 20.01 -20.21
N GLN A 219 -9.88 20.96 -20.56
CA GLN A 219 -8.43 20.80 -20.34
C GLN A 219 -8.06 21.05 -18.88
N ILE A 220 -7.08 20.31 -18.39
CA ILE A 220 -6.60 20.39 -16.99
C ILE A 220 -5.75 21.66 -16.82
N LEU A 221 -6.07 22.44 -15.80
CA LEU A 221 -5.43 23.70 -15.43
C LEU A 221 -4.44 23.54 -14.28
N ALA A 222 -4.83 22.76 -13.27
CA ALA A 222 -4.02 22.49 -12.09
C ALA A 222 -4.15 21.04 -11.66
N ASP A 223 -3.02 20.47 -11.25
CA ASP A 223 -2.98 19.15 -10.61
C ASP A 223 -3.28 19.30 -9.12
N GLY A 224 -3.93 18.32 -8.50
CA GLY A 224 -4.02 18.23 -7.05
C GLY A 224 -2.84 17.51 -6.40
N ALA A 225 -2.96 17.25 -5.10
CA ALA A 225 -1.87 16.75 -4.26
C ALA A 225 -1.39 15.33 -4.62
N ALA A 226 -2.21 14.54 -5.30
CA ALA A 226 -1.91 13.16 -5.71
C ALA A 226 -2.08 12.95 -7.22
N THR A 227 -1.88 13.99 -8.01
CA THR A 227 -1.97 13.91 -9.47
C THR A 227 -0.78 14.60 -10.11
N VAL A 228 -0.33 14.09 -11.25
CA VAL A 228 0.74 14.70 -12.04
C VAL A 228 0.29 14.68 -13.50
N GLY A 229 0.28 15.83 -14.16
CA GLY A 229 -0.13 15.97 -15.56
C GLY A 229 -1.52 15.38 -15.83
N GLY A 230 -2.44 15.49 -14.87
CA GLY A 230 -3.79 14.94 -14.98
C GLY A 230 -3.95 13.45 -14.79
N GLU A 231 -2.90 12.74 -14.36
CA GLU A 231 -2.94 11.32 -14.01
C GLU A 231 -2.77 11.13 -12.52
N LEU A 232 -3.36 10.06 -12.00
CA LEU A 232 -3.24 9.65 -10.61
C LEU A 232 -1.79 9.28 -10.26
N ALA A 233 -1.29 9.78 -9.14
CA ALA A 233 0.10 9.67 -8.73
C ALA A 233 0.25 9.59 -7.20
N PHE A 234 0.00 8.39 -6.64
CA PHE A 234 0.03 8.11 -5.19
C PHE A 234 1.38 7.65 -4.63
N GLY A 235 2.35 7.36 -5.49
CA GLY A 235 3.61 6.73 -5.12
C GLY A 235 4.80 7.18 -5.95
N LYS A 236 5.83 6.33 -5.96
CA LYS A 236 7.13 6.56 -6.58
C LYS A 236 7.62 5.33 -7.31
N ASN A 237 8.32 5.53 -8.44
CA ASN A 237 9.03 4.45 -9.12
C ASN A 237 10.43 4.31 -8.50
N ILE A 238 10.65 3.24 -7.73
CA ILE A 238 11.85 3.07 -6.90
C ILE A 238 12.68 1.89 -7.38
N LEU A 239 14.01 1.96 -7.33
CA LEU A 239 14.86 0.83 -7.72
C LEU A 239 14.92 -0.24 -6.62
N VAL A 240 14.39 -1.42 -6.90
CA VAL A 240 14.26 -2.53 -5.94
C VAL A 240 15.06 -3.75 -6.39
N ALA A 241 15.74 -4.40 -5.45
CA ALA A 241 16.35 -5.71 -5.63
C ALA A 241 15.63 -6.79 -4.81
N TYR A 242 15.41 -7.98 -5.38
CA TYR A 242 14.78 -9.12 -4.70
C TYR A 242 15.82 -10.12 -4.22
N MET A 243 16.33 -9.93 -3.01
CA MET A 243 17.32 -10.82 -2.40
C MET A 243 17.18 -10.83 -0.87
N PRO A 244 17.47 -11.93 -0.17
CA PRO A 244 17.57 -11.91 1.29
C PRO A 244 18.76 -11.04 1.74
N TRP A 245 18.59 -10.29 2.83
CA TRP A 245 19.65 -9.43 3.38
C TRP A 245 19.75 -9.58 4.90
N GLU A 246 20.67 -10.43 5.37
CA GLU A 246 21.02 -10.64 6.79
C GLU A 246 19.84 -10.78 7.78
N GLY A 247 18.67 -11.18 7.29
CA GLY A 247 17.44 -11.26 8.08
C GLY A 247 16.73 -9.91 8.32
N TYR A 248 17.26 -8.79 7.84
CA TYR A 248 16.59 -7.48 7.93
C TYR A 248 15.29 -7.44 7.12
N ASN A 249 15.22 -8.18 6.02
CA ASN A 249 14.01 -8.37 5.23
C ASN A 249 13.29 -9.68 5.54
N PHE A 250 13.37 -10.16 6.78
CA PHE A 250 12.62 -11.34 7.20
C PHE A 250 11.10 -11.11 7.09
N GLU A 251 10.38 -12.12 6.60
CA GLU A 251 8.94 -12.06 6.29
C GLU A 251 8.56 -10.87 5.38
N ASP A 252 7.90 -9.86 5.95
CA ASP A 252 7.35 -8.69 5.28
C ASP A 252 8.13 -7.41 5.55
N ALA A 253 9.27 -7.53 6.24
CA ALA A 253 10.15 -6.41 6.43
C ALA A 253 10.81 -6.00 5.11
N VAL A 254 10.88 -4.69 4.90
CA VAL A 254 11.50 -4.07 3.72
C VAL A 254 12.71 -3.28 4.20
N LEU A 255 13.84 -3.50 3.53
CA LEU A 255 15.04 -2.71 3.72
C LEU A 255 14.97 -1.45 2.85
N ILE A 256 15.31 -0.29 3.41
CA ILE A 256 15.30 0.99 2.70
C ILE A 256 16.67 1.67 2.79
N SER A 257 17.07 2.31 1.70
CA SER A 257 18.28 3.13 1.60
C SER A 257 18.08 4.50 2.24
N GLU A 258 19.11 5.02 2.91
CA GLU A 258 19.17 6.42 3.37
C GLU A 258 19.01 7.44 2.23
N CYS A 259 19.35 7.09 0.98
CA CYS A 259 19.11 7.94 -0.20
C CYS A 259 17.66 8.41 -0.30
N LEU A 260 16.70 7.53 0.05
CA LEU A 260 15.28 7.84 -0.04
C LEU A 260 14.86 8.91 0.97
N VAL A 261 15.55 8.97 2.11
CA VAL A 261 15.30 9.95 3.18
C VAL A 261 15.94 11.28 2.81
N TYR A 262 17.25 11.29 2.47
CA TYR A 262 17.95 12.51 2.09
C TYR A 262 17.43 13.12 0.78
N GLY A 263 16.86 12.31 -0.10
CA GLY A 263 16.25 12.75 -1.35
C GLY A 263 14.81 13.26 -1.21
N ASP A 264 14.23 13.27 -0.01
CA ASP A 264 12.83 13.65 0.26
C ASP A 264 11.81 12.91 -0.63
N ILE A 265 12.08 11.63 -0.94
CA ILE A 265 11.30 10.87 -1.93
C ILE A 265 9.93 10.51 -1.37
N TYR A 266 9.89 10.04 -0.12
CA TYR A 266 8.67 9.63 0.59
C TYR A 266 8.21 10.66 1.65
N THR A 267 8.39 11.94 1.37
CA THR A 267 7.98 13.04 2.26
C THR A 267 6.52 13.43 2.01
N SER A 268 5.71 13.55 3.07
CA SER A 268 4.28 13.90 3.02
C SER A 268 3.96 14.98 4.05
N PHE A 269 2.90 15.76 3.80
CA PHE A 269 2.45 16.80 4.73
C PHE A 269 1.15 16.40 5.42
N ASP A 270 1.18 16.44 6.75
CA ASP A 270 0.03 16.19 7.61
C ASP A 270 -0.33 17.46 8.39
N ILE A 271 -1.62 17.84 8.35
CA ILE A 271 -2.16 19.03 8.98
C ILE A 271 -3.11 18.58 10.10
N ARG A 272 -2.75 18.88 11.35
CA ARG A 272 -3.56 18.56 12.53
C ARG A 272 -4.28 19.79 13.04
N LYS A 273 -5.56 19.63 13.40
CA LYS A 273 -6.35 20.68 14.02
C LYS A 273 -6.50 20.36 15.51
N TYR A 274 -6.04 21.27 16.35
CA TYR A 274 -6.25 21.24 17.80
C TYR A 274 -7.28 22.31 18.14
N GLU A 275 -8.35 21.91 18.84
CA GLU A 275 -9.42 22.80 19.23
C GLU A 275 -9.50 22.89 20.75
N ILE A 276 -9.63 24.10 21.26
CA ILE A 276 -9.87 24.39 22.67
C ILE A 276 -10.99 25.41 22.77
N GLN A 277 -11.93 25.17 23.69
CA GLN A 277 -13.04 26.07 23.95
C GLN A 277 -12.92 26.64 25.37
N THR A 278 -13.34 27.89 25.55
CA THR A 278 -13.47 28.54 26.85
C THR A 278 -14.92 28.50 27.30
N HIS A 279 -15.14 28.07 28.53
CA HIS A 279 -16.46 28.02 29.15
C HIS A 279 -16.54 28.98 30.34
N VAL A 280 -17.75 29.40 30.66
CA VAL A 280 -18.02 30.14 31.88
C VAL A 280 -18.33 29.13 32.97
N THR A 281 -17.44 29.01 33.95
CA THR A 281 -17.64 28.15 35.12
C THR A 281 -18.31 28.94 36.24
N THR A 282 -18.88 28.24 37.23
CA THR A 282 -19.42 28.86 38.44
C THR A 282 -18.37 29.60 39.27
N GLN A 283 -17.07 29.30 39.10
CA GLN A 283 -15.96 29.97 39.79
C GLN A 283 -15.34 31.12 38.97
N GLY A 284 -15.83 31.36 37.75
CA GLY A 284 -15.37 32.43 36.87
C GLY A 284 -15.22 32.00 35.41
N PRO A 285 -15.10 32.96 34.48
CA PRO A 285 -14.85 32.67 33.09
C PRO A 285 -13.42 32.17 32.88
N GLU A 286 -13.27 31.10 32.09
CA GLU A 286 -11.95 30.70 31.60
C GLU A 286 -11.39 31.78 30.66
N ARG A 287 -10.09 32.09 30.79
CA ARG A 287 -9.45 33.16 30.01
C ARG A 287 -8.27 32.61 29.22
N ILE A 288 -8.13 33.05 27.97
CA ILE A 288 -6.93 32.80 27.19
C ILE A 288 -5.95 33.94 27.48
N THR A 289 -4.74 33.60 27.91
CA THR A 289 -3.68 34.58 28.22
C THR A 289 -2.30 33.94 28.10
N LYS A 290 -1.30 34.77 27.84
CA LYS A 290 0.11 34.39 27.89
C LYS A 290 0.63 34.25 29.32
N GLU A 291 0.01 34.96 30.27
CA GLU A 291 0.42 34.98 31.68
C GLU A 291 -0.07 33.72 32.40
N ILE A 292 0.65 32.61 32.21
CA ILE A 292 0.35 31.35 32.89
C ILE A 292 1.21 31.25 34.15
N PRO A 293 0.62 31.14 35.35
CA PRO A 293 1.38 31.06 36.59
C PRO A 293 2.15 29.74 36.67
N HIS A 294 3.29 29.75 37.35
CA HIS A 294 4.15 28.57 37.63
C HIS A 294 4.80 27.90 36.40
N LEU A 295 4.80 28.55 35.24
CA LEU A 295 5.46 28.06 34.03
C LEU A 295 6.72 28.86 33.69
N GLU A 296 7.76 28.16 33.23
CA GLU A 296 9.00 28.79 32.78
C GLU A 296 8.79 29.62 31.51
N GLY A 297 9.42 30.80 31.44
CA GLY A 297 9.34 31.68 30.27
C GLY A 297 9.78 31.03 28.95
N ARG A 298 10.62 29.99 29.00
CA ARG A 298 11.05 29.22 27.81
C ARG A 298 9.89 28.54 27.09
N LEU A 299 8.90 28.00 27.83
CA LEU A 299 7.73 27.33 27.24
C LEU A 299 6.73 28.32 26.66
N LEU A 300 6.77 29.58 27.12
CA LEU A 300 5.90 30.66 26.68
C LEU A 300 6.49 31.48 25.52
N ARG A 301 7.70 31.13 25.04
CA ARG A 301 8.42 31.86 23.98
C ARG A 301 7.64 31.96 22.67
N ASN A 302 6.86 30.92 22.37
CA ASN A 302 6.11 30.80 21.12
C ASN A 302 4.74 31.50 21.17
N LEU A 303 4.28 31.96 22.34
CA LEU A 303 2.98 32.60 22.52
C LEU A 303 3.02 34.11 22.23
N ASP A 304 2.00 34.59 21.53
CA ASP A 304 1.71 36.00 21.29
C ASP A 304 1.15 36.70 22.54
N LYS A 305 0.92 38.00 22.45
CA LYS A 305 0.33 38.80 23.54
C LYS A 305 -1.07 38.32 24.00
N ASN A 306 -1.78 37.57 23.18
CA ASN A 306 -3.11 37.04 23.49
C ASN A 306 -3.06 35.64 24.11
N GLY A 307 -1.87 35.02 24.22
CA GLY A 307 -1.72 33.65 24.71
C GLY A 307 -1.92 32.57 23.65
N ILE A 308 -1.79 32.91 22.36
CA ILE A 308 -1.92 32.00 21.23
C ILE A 308 -0.56 31.84 20.56
N VAL A 309 -0.21 30.63 20.11
CA VAL A 309 1.04 30.39 19.38
C VAL A 309 1.14 31.26 18.13
N MET A 310 2.30 31.90 17.93
CA MET A 310 2.58 32.72 16.75
C MET A 310 2.68 31.84 15.50
N LEU A 311 2.06 32.28 14.40
CA LEU A 311 2.14 31.58 13.11
C LEU A 311 3.60 31.48 12.63
N GLY A 312 4.02 30.30 12.20
CA GLY A 312 5.39 30.01 11.78
C GLY A 312 6.33 29.57 12.91
N SER A 313 5.84 29.47 14.15
CA SER A 313 6.64 28.94 15.27
C SER A 313 6.90 27.44 15.13
N TRP A 314 8.12 27.02 15.44
CA TRP A 314 8.45 25.61 15.62
C TRP A 314 7.96 25.12 16.99
N VAL A 315 7.21 24.02 17.01
CA VAL A 315 6.60 23.45 18.22
C VAL A 315 6.95 21.97 18.35
N GLU A 316 7.29 21.57 19.56
CA GLU A 316 7.62 20.19 19.92
C GLU A 316 6.61 19.62 20.93
N THR A 317 6.70 18.31 21.18
CA THR A 317 5.85 17.65 22.19
C THR A 317 6.05 18.29 23.55
N GLY A 318 4.98 18.81 24.15
CA GLY A 318 5.00 19.51 25.44
C GLY A 318 4.99 21.03 25.35
N ASP A 319 5.18 21.60 24.16
CA ASP A 319 5.01 23.05 23.95
C ASP A 319 3.54 23.48 24.07
N ILE A 320 3.34 24.69 24.59
CA ILE A 320 2.00 25.26 24.80
C ILE A 320 1.53 25.96 23.52
N LEU A 321 0.42 25.48 22.96
CA LEU A 321 -0.21 26.09 21.78
C LEU A 321 -1.18 27.23 22.13
N VAL A 322 -1.93 27.07 23.22
CA VAL A 322 -2.90 28.06 23.72
C VAL A 322 -2.85 28.07 25.24
N GLY A 323 -2.54 29.22 25.83
CA GLY A 323 -2.53 29.42 27.27
C GLY A 323 -3.96 29.65 27.78
N LYS A 324 -4.57 28.62 28.37
CA LYS A 324 -5.92 28.71 28.95
C LYS A 324 -5.84 28.63 30.47
N LEU A 325 -6.33 29.67 31.15
CA LEU A 325 -6.52 29.68 32.59
C LEU A 325 -7.95 29.28 32.96
N THR A 326 -8.05 28.24 33.78
CA THR A 326 -9.30 27.83 34.42
C THR A 326 -9.19 28.13 35.93
N PRO A 327 -10.13 28.87 36.53
CA PRO A 327 -10.13 29.07 37.97
C PRO A 327 -10.35 27.74 38.69
N GLN A 328 -9.35 27.29 39.47
CA GLN A 328 -9.40 26.04 40.25
C GLN A 328 -8.63 26.13 41.57
N VAL A 329 -9.06 25.30 42.54
CA VAL A 329 -8.28 24.92 43.73
C VAL A 329 -7.36 23.76 43.39
N ALA A 330 -6.09 23.89 43.77
CA ALA A 330 -4.96 23.09 43.32
C ALA A 330 -5.13 21.56 43.43
N LYS A 331 -4.76 20.87 42.34
CA LYS A 331 -4.13 19.54 42.38
C LYS A 331 -3.03 19.48 41.34
N GLU A 332 -1.84 19.14 41.80
CA GLU A 332 -0.65 18.95 40.97
C GLU A 332 -0.74 17.62 40.22
N SER A 333 -0.36 17.61 38.94
CA SER A 333 -0.09 16.39 38.21
C SER A 333 1.18 16.56 37.39
N SER A 334 2.03 15.53 37.43
CA SER A 334 3.35 15.47 36.79
C SER A 334 3.27 14.89 35.38
N TYR A 335 4.15 15.37 34.50
CA TYR A 335 4.38 14.82 33.16
C TYR A 335 5.73 14.09 33.10
N ALA A 336 5.79 13.04 32.26
CA ALA A 336 7.01 12.34 31.87
C ALA A 336 7.12 12.38 30.33
N PRO A 337 8.32 12.56 29.75
CA PRO A 337 8.53 12.42 28.31
C PRO A 337 8.95 11.00 27.94
N GLU A 338 8.45 10.49 26.82
CA GLU A 338 9.00 9.33 26.11
C GLU A 338 9.42 9.79 24.71
N ASP A 339 10.53 9.22 24.21
CA ASP A 339 10.99 9.43 22.84
C ASP A 339 11.39 8.10 22.16
N ARG A 340 11.35 8.16 20.83
CA ARG A 340 11.25 7.11 19.79
C ARG A 340 12.36 6.05 19.72
N LEU A 341 12.06 4.98 18.97
CA LEU A 341 13.05 4.19 18.21
C LEU A 341 12.51 3.81 16.83
N LEU A 342 13.24 4.19 15.77
CA LEU A 342 13.09 3.70 14.40
C LEU A 342 14.10 2.55 14.19
N ARG A 343 13.69 1.50 13.48
CA ARG A 343 14.56 0.36 13.14
C ARG A 343 15.22 0.60 11.77
N ALA A 344 16.54 0.42 11.77
CA ALA A 344 17.48 0.20 10.67
C ALA A 344 17.16 0.90 9.33
N ILE A 345 17.81 2.05 9.12
CA ILE A 345 18.09 2.62 7.80
C ILE A 345 19.56 2.31 7.54
N LEU A 346 19.90 1.78 6.37
CA LEU A 346 21.29 1.49 6.02
C LEU A 346 21.92 2.66 5.27
N GLY A 347 23.20 2.91 5.57
CA GLY A 347 24.01 3.86 4.85
C GLY A 347 24.15 3.47 3.38
N ILE A 348 24.25 4.47 2.50
CA ILE A 348 24.31 4.30 1.04
C ILE A 348 25.46 3.37 0.62
N GLN A 349 26.58 3.43 1.36
CA GLN A 349 27.78 2.63 1.08
C GLN A 349 27.57 1.13 1.33
N ASP A 350 26.62 0.78 2.21
CA ASP A 350 26.35 -0.62 2.55
C ASP A 350 25.29 -1.25 1.63
N MET A 351 24.60 -0.44 0.82
CA MET A 351 23.56 -0.92 -0.09
C MET A 351 24.17 -1.67 -1.28
N PRO A 352 23.55 -2.76 -1.75
CA PRO A 352 23.92 -3.38 -3.02
C PRO A 352 23.90 -2.38 -4.16
N TYR A 353 24.85 -2.49 -5.08
CA TYR A 353 24.93 -1.60 -6.23
C TYR A 353 25.00 -2.36 -7.56
N LEU A 354 24.53 -1.69 -8.60
CA LEU A 354 24.49 -2.16 -9.97
C LEU A 354 25.86 -2.06 -10.65
N GLN A 355 26.00 -2.70 -11.81
CA GLN A 355 27.20 -2.62 -12.64
C GLN A 355 27.56 -1.19 -13.07
N ASP A 356 26.58 -0.28 -13.08
CA ASP A 356 26.78 1.15 -13.38
C ASP A 356 27.16 1.99 -12.15
N GLY A 357 27.35 1.36 -10.99
CA GLY A 357 27.74 2.00 -9.73
C GLY A 357 26.58 2.58 -8.92
N ARG A 358 25.32 2.51 -9.41
CA ARG A 358 24.17 3.03 -8.66
C ARG A 358 23.73 2.06 -7.56
N PRO A 359 23.57 2.51 -6.30
CA PRO A 359 23.00 1.69 -5.24
C PRO A 359 21.50 1.48 -5.44
N VAL A 360 20.97 0.36 -4.94
CA VAL A 360 19.54 0.09 -4.92
C VAL A 360 18.86 0.88 -3.79
N ASP A 361 17.60 1.25 -4.00
CA ASP A 361 16.84 2.07 -3.06
C ASP A 361 16.14 1.23 -1.99
N MET A 362 15.65 0.04 -2.36
CA MET A 362 15.04 -0.92 -1.43
C MET A 362 15.44 -2.36 -1.75
N VAL A 363 15.43 -3.21 -0.72
CA VAL A 363 15.64 -4.65 -0.87
C VAL A 363 14.44 -5.43 -0.34
N PHE A 364 13.83 -6.22 -1.22
CA PHE A 364 12.67 -7.05 -0.93
C PHE A 364 13.06 -8.51 -0.75
N ASN A 365 12.33 -9.22 0.10
CA ASN A 365 12.53 -10.65 0.27
C ASN A 365 11.87 -11.44 -0.86
N PRO A 366 12.63 -12.26 -1.63
CA PRO A 366 12.07 -13.05 -2.72
C PRO A 366 11.07 -14.10 -2.25
N LEU A 367 11.15 -14.59 -1.00
CA LEU A 367 10.23 -15.60 -0.47
C LEU A 367 8.78 -15.08 -0.36
N GLY A 368 8.61 -13.77 -0.27
CA GLY A 368 7.30 -13.12 -0.21
C GLY A 368 6.49 -13.20 -1.51
N VAL A 369 7.12 -13.57 -2.63
CA VAL A 369 6.45 -13.58 -3.95
C VAL A 369 5.82 -14.94 -4.30
N PRO A 370 6.56 -16.07 -4.33
CA PRO A 370 5.98 -17.38 -4.66
C PRO A 370 4.93 -17.84 -3.64
N SER A 371 5.19 -17.59 -2.35
CA SER A 371 4.26 -17.98 -1.27
C SER A 371 2.91 -17.26 -1.34
N ARG A 372 2.86 -16.10 -2.03
CA ARG A 372 1.67 -15.25 -2.17
C ARG A 372 1.07 -15.24 -3.57
N MET A 373 1.72 -15.92 -4.53
CA MET A 373 1.29 -15.98 -5.93
C MET A 373 0.97 -14.59 -6.51
N ASN A 374 1.92 -13.64 -6.37
CA ASN A 374 1.81 -12.27 -6.92
C ASN A 374 2.91 -12.00 -7.95
N VAL A 375 2.99 -12.85 -8.98
CA VAL A 375 4.02 -12.77 -10.03
C VAL A 375 3.92 -11.48 -10.84
N GLY A 376 2.72 -10.87 -10.90
CA GLY A 376 2.51 -9.56 -11.53
C GLY A 376 3.45 -8.47 -11.00
N GLN A 377 3.85 -8.54 -9.73
CA GLN A 377 4.83 -7.63 -9.14
C GLN A 377 6.22 -7.72 -9.80
N ILE A 378 6.63 -8.92 -10.23
CA ILE A 378 7.91 -9.13 -10.92
C ILE A 378 7.85 -8.54 -12.34
N PHE A 379 6.72 -8.74 -13.04
CA PHE A 379 6.53 -8.17 -14.38
C PHE A 379 6.49 -6.64 -14.35
N GLU A 380 5.75 -6.06 -13.41
CA GLU A 380 5.72 -4.60 -13.19
C GLU A 380 7.12 -4.06 -12.91
N CYS A 381 7.85 -4.69 -12.00
CA CYS A 381 9.20 -4.31 -11.61
C CYS A 381 10.16 -4.32 -12.82
N SER A 382 10.16 -5.40 -13.59
CA SER A 382 11.04 -5.58 -14.75
C SER A 382 10.69 -4.60 -15.88
N LEU A 383 9.40 -4.43 -16.20
CA LEU A 383 8.95 -3.50 -17.21
C LEU A 383 9.19 -2.04 -16.80
N GLY A 384 9.03 -1.72 -15.52
CA GLY A 384 9.34 -0.41 -14.97
C GLY A 384 10.83 -0.06 -15.09
N LEU A 385 11.73 -1.04 -14.96
CA LEU A 385 13.15 -0.83 -15.21
C LEU A 385 13.42 -0.47 -16.67
N ALA A 386 12.88 -1.25 -17.61
CA ALA A 386 13.00 -0.99 -19.04
C ALA A 386 12.44 0.40 -19.40
N GLY A 387 11.25 0.73 -18.89
CA GLY A 387 10.61 2.03 -19.12
C GLY A 387 11.39 3.20 -18.58
N SER A 388 11.99 3.06 -17.39
CA SER A 388 12.86 4.12 -16.84
C SER A 388 14.13 4.34 -17.65
N LEU A 389 14.65 3.31 -18.32
CA LEU A 389 15.87 3.40 -19.13
C LEU A 389 15.57 3.92 -20.53
N LEU A 390 14.41 3.58 -21.09
CA LEU A 390 13.94 3.99 -22.41
C LEU A 390 13.16 5.32 -22.39
N ASP A 391 12.89 5.89 -21.21
CA ASP A 391 12.00 7.03 -20.98
C ASP A 391 10.58 6.80 -21.57
N ARG A 392 10.04 5.60 -21.33
CA ARG A 392 8.72 5.15 -21.82
C ARG A 392 7.78 4.84 -20.66
N HIS A 393 6.51 5.20 -20.84
CA HIS A 393 5.41 4.77 -19.99
C HIS A 393 4.58 3.70 -20.72
N TYR A 394 4.21 2.64 -20.00
CA TYR A 394 3.45 1.52 -20.54
C TYR A 394 2.04 1.50 -19.99
N ARG A 395 1.08 1.25 -20.90
CA ARG A 395 -0.31 0.99 -20.57
C ARG A 395 -0.61 -0.50 -20.75
N ILE A 396 -0.73 -1.22 -19.65
CA ILE A 396 -1.04 -2.64 -19.63
C ILE A 396 -2.55 -2.84 -19.47
N ALA A 397 -3.16 -3.53 -20.42
CA ALA A 397 -4.54 -3.94 -20.28
C ALA A 397 -4.60 -5.28 -19.52
N PRO A 398 -5.27 -5.34 -18.35
CA PRO A 398 -5.60 -6.59 -17.70
C PRO A 398 -6.14 -7.69 -18.59
N PHE A 399 -5.73 -8.91 -18.24
CA PHE A 399 -6.04 -10.15 -18.95
C PHE A 399 -5.55 -10.13 -20.41
N ASP A 400 -4.34 -9.63 -20.64
CA ASP A 400 -3.65 -9.62 -21.94
C ASP A 400 -3.41 -11.04 -22.49
N GLU A 401 -3.21 -12.03 -21.62
CA GLU A 401 -3.01 -13.44 -21.98
C GLU A 401 -4.20 -14.06 -22.73
N ARG A 402 -5.36 -13.40 -22.72
CA ARG A 402 -6.51 -13.79 -23.55
C ARG A 402 -6.24 -13.66 -25.05
N TYR A 403 -5.30 -12.80 -25.44
CA TYR A 403 -4.98 -12.56 -26.84
C TYR A 403 -3.79 -13.41 -27.30
N GLU A 404 -2.82 -13.64 -26.42
CA GLU A 404 -1.62 -14.40 -26.74
C GLU A 404 -1.07 -15.10 -25.49
N GLN A 405 -0.67 -16.37 -25.64
CA GLN A 405 -0.05 -17.11 -24.55
C GLN A 405 1.30 -16.48 -24.16
N GLU A 406 1.50 -16.31 -22.85
CA GLU A 406 2.66 -15.63 -22.24
C GLU A 406 2.89 -14.18 -22.75
N ALA A 407 1.81 -13.47 -23.13
CA ALA A 407 1.88 -12.09 -23.64
C ALA A 407 2.69 -11.16 -22.73
N SER A 408 2.42 -11.18 -21.42
CA SER A 408 3.09 -10.31 -20.45
C SER A 408 4.59 -10.58 -20.39
N ARG A 409 5.00 -11.87 -20.43
CA ARG A 409 6.41 -12.26 -20.42
C ARG A 409 7.13 -11.83 -21.69
N LYS A 410 6.51 -12.04 -22.86
CA LYS A 410 7.05 -11.64 -24.15
C LYS A 410 7.29 -10.13 -24.19
N LEU A 411 6.30 -9.35 -23.78
CA LEU A 411 6.39 -7.88 -23.71
C LEU A 411 7.53 -7.43 -22.80
N VAL A 412 7.60 -7.97 -21.57
CA VAL A 412 8.63 -7.57 -20.60
C VAL A 412 10.03 -7.88 -21.13
N PHE A 413 10.23 -9.07 -21.68
CA PHE A 413 11.53 -9.50 -22.17
C PHE A 413 11.95 -8.78 -23.45
N SER A 414 11.02 -8.47 -24.35
CA SER A 414 11.31 -7.68 -25.55
C SER A 414 11.75 -6.27 -25.17
N GLU A 415 11.05 -5.61 -24.24
CA GLU A 415 11.41 -4.25 -23.80
C GLU A 415 12.73 -4.20 -23.04
N LEU A 416 13.03 -5.20 -22.19
CA LEU A 416 14.34 -5.30 -21.54
C LEU A 416 15.48 -5.50 -22.56
N TYR A 417 15.24 -6.32 -23.58
CA TYR A 417 16.20 -6.54 -24.66
C TYR A 417 16.39 -5.29 -25.54
N GLU A 418 15.32 -4.52 -25.79
CA GLU A 418 15.44 -3.22 -26.45
C GLU A 418 16.24 -2.23 -25.59
N ALA A 419 15.97 -2.19 -24.28
CA ALA A 419 16.68 -1.33 -23.33
C ALA A 419 18.18 -1.64 -23.29
N SER A 420 18.57 -2.92 -23.29
CA SER A 420 20.00 -3.30 -23.30
C SER A 420 20.73 -2.91 -24.59
N LYS A 421 20.00 -2.84 -25.72
CA LYS A 421 20.56 -2.39 -27.01
C LYS A 421 20.64 -0.88 -27.14
N GLN A 422 19.62 -0.16 -26.69
CA GLN A 422 19.50 1.29 -26.89
C GLN A 422 20.26 2.08 -25.83
N THR A 423 20.47 1.51 -24.64
CA THR A 423 21.17 2.20 -23.55
C THR A 423 22.59 1.69 -23.37
N ALA A 424 23.42 2.48 -22.69
CA ALA A 424 24.80 2.09 -22.33
C ALA A 424 24.87 0.98 -21.24
N ASN A 425 23.74 0.34 -20.91
CA ASN A 425 23.59 -0.63 -19.83
C ASN A 425 23.27 -2.02 -20.40
N PRO A 426 24.25 -2.75 -20.95
CA PRO A 426 24.02 -4.09 -21.51
C PRO A 426 23.60 -5.12 -20.45
N TRP A 427 23.94 -4.87 -19.18
CA TRP A 427 23.63 -5.71 -18.03
C TRP A 427 22.14 -5.83 -17.69
N VAL A 428 21.30 -4.97 -18.28
CA VAL A 428 19.84 -4.95 -18.06
C VAL A 428 19.17 -6.21 -18.61
N PHE A 429 19.77 -6.85 -19.61
CA PHE A 429 19.27 -8.10 -20.16
C PHE A 429 20.42 -9.09 -20.38
N GLU A 430 20.51 -10.08 -19.50
CA GLU A 430 21.44 -11.20 -19.63
C GLU A 430 20.72 -12.38 -20.31
N PRO A 431 21.17 -12.86 -21.49
CA PRO A 431 20.50 -13.94 -22.22
C PRO A 431 20.39 -15.26 -21.44
N GLU A 432 21.34 -15.51 -20.55
CA GLU A 432 21.37 -16.71 -19.68
C GLU A 432 20.31 -16.62 -18.57
N TYR A 433 19.99 -15.40 -18.12
CA TYR A 433 19.08 -15.12 -17.01
C TYR A 433 18.17 -13.91 -17.31
N PRO A 434 17.19 -14.05 -18.22
CA PRO A 434 16.37 -12.91 -18.65
C PRO A 434 15.58 -12.33 -17.47
N GLY A 435 15.70 -11.01 -17.27
CA GLY A 435 15.08 -10.28 -16.16
C GLY A 435 15.85 -10.31 -14.83
N LYS A 436 17.06 -10.90 -14.80
CA LYS A 436 17.98 -10.82 -13.68
C LYS A 436 19.27 -10.13 -14.09
N SER A 437 19.91 -9.50 -13.12
CA SER A 437 21.19 -8.83 -13.31
C SER A 437 22.13 -9.19 -12.18
N ARG A 438 23.43 -9.25 -12.47
CA ARG A 438 24.47 -9.38 -11.44
C ARG A 438 24.50 -8.11 -10.58
N ILE A 439 24.78 -8.23 -9.30
CA ILE A 439 24.93 -7.11 -8.36
C ILE A 439 26.15 -7.31 -7.49
N PHE A 440 26.64 -6.22 -6.91
CA PHE A 440 27.81 -6.21 -6.05
C PHE A 440 27.41 -5.82 -4.62
N ASP A 441 28.04 -6.44 -3.63
CA ASP A 441 27.88 -6.03 -2.23
C ASP A 441 28.61 -4.70 -2.02
N GLY A 442 27.90 -3.69 -1.52
CA GLY A 442 28.48 -2.38 -1.20
C GLY A 442 29.60 -2.46 -0.15
N ARG A 443 29.56 -3.48 0.72
CA ARG A 443 30.45 -3.61 1.87
C ARG A 443 31.78 -4.27 1.54
N THR A 444 31.75 -5.29 0.68
CA THR A 444 32.96 -6.04 0.27
C THR A 444 33.44 -5.64 -1.13
N GLY A 445 32.54 -5.16 -1.99
CA GLY A 445 32.81 -4.92 -3.41
C GLY A 445 32.71 -6.17 -4.27
N ASP A 446 32.49 -7.34 -3.69
CA ASP A 446 32.41 -8.60 -4.42
C ASP A 446 31.04 -8.79 -5.10
N PRO A 447 30.99 -9.44 -6.28
CA PRO A 447 29.72 -9.80 -6.91
C PRO A 447 29.01 -10.92 -6.14
N PHE A 448 27.68 -10.84 -6.06
CA PHE A 448 26.88 -11.94 -5.54
C PHE A 448 26.95 -13.18 -6.45
N GLU A 449 26.94 -14.37 -5.85
CA GLU A 449 27.08 -15.65 -6.57
C GLU A 449 25.97 -15.89 -7.60
N GLN A 450 24.74 -15.50 -7.28
CA GLN A 450 23.57 -15.64 -8.16
C GLN A 450 23.06 -14.27 -8.63
N PRO A 451 22.62 -14.16 -9.90
CA PRO A 451 22.00 -12.93 -10.39
C PRO A 451 20.64 -12.71 -9.73
N VAL A 452 20.30 -11.45 -9.51
CA VAL A 452 19.13 -11.02 -8.73
C VAL A 452 18.14 -10.29 -9.63
N ILE A 453 16.85 -10.42 -9.32
CA ILE A 453 15.81 -9.62 -9.99
C ILE A 453 15.93 -8.20 -9.50
N ILE A 454 16.06 -7.28 -10.44
CA ILE A 454 16.13 -5.85 -10.19
C ILE A 454 15.08 -5.18 -11.05
N GLY A 455 14.42 -4.17 -10.51
CA GLY A 455 13.71 -3.24 -11.36
C GLY A 455 13.03 -2.12 -10.63
N LYS A 456 12.06 -1.48 -11.28
CA LYS A 456 11.43 -0.25 -10.79
C LYS A 456 9.91 -0.38 -10.64
N PRO A 457 9.41 -1.02 -9.56
CA PRO A 457 7.99 -1.05 -9.25
C PRO A 457 7.48 0.32 -8.78
N TYR A 458 6.16 0.52 -8.84
CA TYR A 458 5.50 1.70 -8.30
C TYR A 458 5.05 1.50 -6.85
N ILE A 459 5.75 2.11 -5.90
CA ILE A 459 5.53 1.88 -4.46
C ILE A 459 4.83 3.07 -3.81
N LEU A 460 3.74 2.79 -3.12
CA LEU A 460 2.90 3.75 -2.40
C LEU A 460 3.36 3.92 -0.94
N LYS A 461 3.15 5.12 -0.37
CA LYS A 461 3.28 5.37 1.07
C LYS A 461 1.89 5.35 1.71
N PHE A 462 1.71 4.56 2.78
CA PHE A 462 0.43 4.49 3.49
C PHE A 462 0.33 5.46 4.67
N ILE A 463 -0.91 5.76 5.05
CA ILE A 463 -1.25 6.67 6.16
C ILE A 463 -0.88 6.12 7.54
N HIS A 464 -0.66 4.82 7.65
CA HIS A 464 -0.40 4.17 8.92
C HIS A 464 1.07 4.30 9.36
N GLN A 465 1.40 5.45 9.96
CA GLN A 465 2.74 5.72 10.46
C GLN A 465 2.96 5.16 11.88
N VAL A 466 4.22 4.90 12.22
CA VAL A 466 4.64 4.40 13.54
C VAL A 466 4.35 5.42 14.63
N ASP A 467 4.52 6.71 14.32
CA ASP A 467 4.25 7.83 15.23
C ASP A 467 2.79 7.85 15.73
N ASP A 468 1.84 7.36 14.94
CA ASP A 468 0.43 7.25 15.35
C ASP A 468 0.11 5.97 16.12
N LYS A 469 1.04 5.00 16.13
CA LYS A 469 0.84 3.65 16.66
C LYS A 469 1.57 3.36 17.97
N ILE A 470 2.73 3.96 18.19
CA ILE A 470 3.48 3.81 19.45
C ILE A 470 2.71 4.52 20.55
N HIS A 471 2.55 3.83 21.68
CA HIS A 471 1.90 4.35 22.87
C HIS A 471 2.43 3.65 24.11
N GLY A 472 3.07 4.41 24.99
CA GLY A 472 3.50 3.99 26.32
C GLY A 472 2.61 4.60 27.41
N ARG A 473 2.50 3.90 28.55
CA ARG A 473 1.87 4.44 29.76
C ARG A 473 2.56 3.89 31.00
N SER A 474 3.04 4.79 31.85
CA SER A 474 3.50 4.50 33.21
C SER A 474 2.37 4.63 34.22
N SER A 475 1.77 5.82 34.33
CA SER A 475 0.60 6.15 35.18
C SER A 475 -0.40 7.01 34.39
N GLY A 476 -1.62 7.19 34.91
CA GLY A 476 -2.62 8.01 34.23
C GLY A 476 -4.03 7.86 34.77
N HIS A 477 -5.00 8.39 34.03
CA HIS A 477 -6.40 8.46 34.46
C HIS A 477 -7.08 7.07 34.53
N TYR A 478 -8.01 6.97 35.48
CA TYR A 478 -8.84 5.79 35.73
C TYR A 478 -10.32 6.11 35.50
N ALA A 479 -11.09 5.11 35.07
CA ALA A 479 -12.53 5.21 35.00
C ALA A 479 -13.11 5.30 36.41
N LEU A 480 -14.00 6.27 36.64
CA LEU A 480 -14.58 6.54 37.96
C LEU A 480 -15.30 5.33 38.57
N VAL A 481 -16.02 4.56 37.75
CA VAL A 481 -16.84 3.42 38.23
C VAL A 481 -15.99 2.19 38.47
N ILE A 482 -15.30 1.72 37.43
CA ILE A 482 -14.58 0.43 37.47
C ILE A 482 -13.16 0.55 38.05
N GLN A 483 -12.67 1.78 38.29
CA GLN A 483 -11.30 2.06 38.77
C GLN A 483 -10.22 1.33 37.95
N GLN A 484 -10.51 1.12 36.65
CA GLN A 484 -9.56 0.59 35.68
C GLN A 484 -9.01 1.73 34.83
N PRO A 485 -7.79 1.60 34.30
CA PRO A 485 -7.25 2.54 33.32
C PRO A 485 -8.25 2.82 32.20
N LEU A 486 -8.41 4.10 31.83
CA LEU A 486 -9.27 4.49 30.71
C LEU A 486 -8.82 3.81 29.41
N ARG A 487 -9.74 3.65 28.45
CA ARG A 487 -9.46 3.08 27.12
C ARG A 487 -9.21 4.18 26.09
N GLY A 488 -8.31 3.91 25.14
CA GLY A 488 -7.99 4.79 24.00
C GLY A 488 -6.70 5.60 24.14
N ARG A 489 -5.92 5.67 23.05
CA ARG A 489 -4.59 6.34 23.02
C ARG A 489 -4.67 7.82 23.39
N SER A 490 -5.70 8.52 22.92
CA SER A 490 -5.93 9.95 23.21
C SER A 490 -6.15 10.28 24.70
N LYS A 491 -6.37 9.25 25.54
CA LYS A 491 -6.56 9.40 26.99
C LYS A 491 -5.41 8.79 27.81
N HIS A 492 -4.27 8.51 27.17
CA HIS A 492 -3.15 7.78 27.75
C HIS A 492 -3.58 6.45 28.41
N ALA A 493 -4.32 5.63 27.67
CA ALA A 493 -4.86 4.35 28.15
C ALA A 493 -3.81 3.25 28.36
N SER A 494 -4.04 2.34 29.32
CA SER A 494 -3.25 1.10 29.40
C SER A 494 -3.69 0.10 28.32
N GLN A 495 -2.80 -0.83 27.97
CA GLN A 495 -3.19 -1.99 27.16
C GLN A 495 -4.14 -2.89 27.95
N ARG A 496 -5.17 -3.41 27.26
CA ARG A 496 -6.07 -4.40 27.86
C ARG A 496 -5.38 -5.76 27.84
N ILE A 497 -5.27 -6.40 29.00
CA ILE A 497 -4.86 -7.80 29.09
C ILE A 497 -6.13 -8.67 28.97
N PRO A 498 -6.31 -9.43 27.87
CA PRO A 498 -7.45 -10.32 27.72
C PRO A 498 -7.27 -11.59 28.56
N THR A 499 -8.33 -12.37 28.70
CA THR A 499 -8.31 -13.68 29.37
C THR A 499 -7.26 -14.62 28.79
N SER A 500 -7.01 -14.59 27.47
CA SER A 500 -5.93 -15.35 26.85
C SER A 500 -4.53 -14.95 27.35
N GLY A 501 -4.31 -13.66 27.58
CA GLY A 501 -3.06 -13.16 28.18
C GLY A 501 -2.90 -13.59 29.63
N VAL A 502 -3.99 -13.56 30.40
CA VAL A 502 -4.00 -14.09 31.78
C VAL A 502 -3.70 -15.59 31.79
N ASN A 503 -4.31 -16.36 30.89
CA ASN A 503 -4.08 -17.79 30.77
C ASN A 503 -2.61 -18.10 30.47
N ALA A 504 -1.99 -17.36 29.55
CA ALA A 504 -0.57 -17.51 29.22
C ALA A 504 0.34 -17.28 30.43
N ILE A 505 0.00 -16.34 31.31
CA ILE A 505 0.73 -16.08 32.56
C ILE A 505 0.47 -17.19 33.59
N SER A 506 -0.76 -17.71 33.67
CA SER A 506 -1.13 -18.74 34.65
C SER A 506 -0.58 -20.14 34.35
N HIS A 507 -0.37 -20.48 33.07
CA HIS A 507 0.08 -21.82 32.66
C HIS A 507 1.44 -22.23 33.26
N PRO A 508 2.47 -21.36 33.28
CA PRO A 508 3.73 -21.62 33.99
C PRO A 508 3.54 -21.80 35.50
N PHE A 509 2.70 -20.97 36.15
CA PHE A 509 2.47 -21.04 37.60
C PHE A 509 1.70 -22.30 38.04
N LEU A 510 0.77 -22.78 37.23
CA LEU A 510 0.05 -24.04 37.48
C LEU A 510 0.91 -25.28 37.22
N SER A 511 1.98 -25.16 36.42
CA SER A 511 2.95 -26.25 36.19
C SER A 511 3.94 -26.42 37.35
N GLN A 512 4.25 -25.35 38.09
CA GLN A 512 5.16 -25.34 39.24
C GLN A 512 4.49 -25.79 40.56
N GLY A 513 3.15 -25.85 40.60
CA GLY A 513 2.38 -26.24 41.80
C GLY A 513 1.94 -27.71 41.85
N ARG A 514 2.33 -28.56 40.89
CA ARG A 514 2.03 -29.99 40.93
C ARG A 514 3.28 -30.75 41.41
N PRO A 515 3.24 -31.46 42.56
CA PRO A 515 4.28 -32.44 42.84
C PRO A 515 4.19 -33.49 41.73
N VAL A 516 5.33 -33.79 41.11
CA VAL A 516 5.47 -34.88 40.15
C VAL A 516 5.01 -36.15 40.85
N ARG A 517 3.76 -36.59 40.59
CA ARG A 517 3.30 -37.91 41.02
C ARG A 517 4.13 -38.92 40.24
N GLY A 518 4.86 -39.72 41.00
CA GLY A 518 5.85 -40.68 40.52
C GLY A 518 5.32 -41.61 39.44
N LEU A 519 6.26 -41.96 38.56
CA LEU A 519 6.27 -43.16 37.74
C LEU A 519 5.66 -44.35 38.52
N PRO A 520 4.77 -45.15 37.92
CA PRO A 520 4.28 -46.35 38.57
C PRO A 520 5.42 -47.38 38.61
N ALA A 521 5.88 -47.68 39.83
CA ALA A 521 6.72 -48.83 40.11
C ALA A 521 5.91 -50.12 39.86
N ILE A 522 6.51 -51.02 39.10
CA ILE A 522 6.05 -52.39 38.89
C ILE A 522 6.18 -53.15 40.22
N GLY A 523 5.07 -53.67 40.74
CA GLY A 523 5.01 -54.54 41.91
C GLY A 523 3.91 -55.59 41.75
N ASN A 524 4.32 -56.85 41.66
CA ASN A 524 3.50 -58.04 41.40
C ASN A 524 2.43 -58.32 42.48
N GLY A 525 1.28 -58.89 42.07
CA GLY A 525 0.25 -59.39 42.99
C GLY A 525 -0.96 -60.10 42.35
N ILE A 526 -0.75 -61.35 41.90
CA ILE A 526 -1.68 -62.51 42.02
C ILE A 526 -3.00 -62.54 41.18
N SER A 527 -3.01 -63.50 40.24
CA SER A 527 -4.08 -64.45 39.87
C SER A 527 -5.39 -63.98 39.19
N ARG A 528 -5.59 -64.35 37.92
CA ARG A 528 -6.40 -65.53 37.50
C ARG A 528 -6.35 -65.73 35.97
N ARG A 529 -6.45 -67.01 35.59
CA ARG A 529 -6.28 -67.62 34.26
C ARG A 529 -7.27 -67.10 33.20
N GLY A 530 -6.83 -67.09 31.92
CA GLY A 530 -7.74 -66.99 30.78
C GLY A 530 -7.11 -66.98 29.37
N ARG A 531 -6.61 -68.15 28.91
CA ARG A 531 -6.43 -68.61 27.51
C ARG A 531 -5.61 -67.78 26.48
N ARG A 532 -4.47 -68.37 26.09
CA ARG A 532 -3.68 -68.13 24.85
C ARG A 532 -4.34 -68.73 23.60
N ARG A 533 -4.17 -68.08 22.43
CA ARG A 533 -3.71 -68.60 21.11
C ARG A 533 -3.25 -67.37 20.31
N GLY A 534 -2.13 -67.27 19.59
CA GLY A 534 -1.00 -68.15 19.31
C GLY A 534 -0.12 -67.49 18.22
N ARG A 535 1.15 -67.93 18.17
CA ARG A 535 2.14 -67.84 17.06
C ARG A 535 2.99 -66.57 16.89
N SER A 536 4.24 -66.79 17.30
CA SER A 536 5.52 -66.16 16.93
C SER A 536 6.06 -66.62 15.56
N LYS A 537 6.86 -65.78 14.86
CA LYS A 537 8.27 -66.06 14.47
C LYS A 537 8.97 -64.81 13.83
N PRO A 538 10.33 -64.76 13.81
CA PRO A 538 11.19 -63.54 13.74
C PRO A 538 11.93 -63.37 12.38
N PRO A 539 12.89 -62.42 12.22
CA PRO A 539 14.30 -62.76 12.50
C PRO A 539 15.23 -61.67 13.07
N ASN A 540 16.34 -62.23 13.57
CA ASN A 540 17.60 -61.82 14.19
C ASN A 540 18.58 -60.92 13.36
N PRO A 541 19.80 -60.58 13.87
CA PRO A 541 20.45 -59.26 13.82
C PRO A 541 21.81 -59.22 13.07
N THR A 542 22.48 -58.05 13.07
CA THR A 542 23.96 -57.77 13.07
C THR A 542 24.12 -56.27 12.71
N GLY A 543 25.10 -55.47 13.13
CA GLY A 543 26.36 -55.65 13.84
C GLY A 543 26.91 -54.27 14.29
N GLN A 544 28.03 -54.31 15.00
CA GLN A 544 28.64 -53.27 15.84
C GLN A 544 29.27 -52.08 15.10
N GLY A 545 29.43 -50.96 15.82
CA GLY A 545 30.41 -49.90 15.49
C GLY A 545 30.34 -48.71 16.46
N ARG A 546 31.20 -48.69 17.48
CA ARG A 546 31.42 -47.56 18.40
C ARG A 546 32.38 -46.53 17.78
N ALA A 547 32.10 -45.25 17.92
CA ALA A 547 33.08 -44.19 18.16
C ALA A 547 32.37 -42.98 18.79
N GLY A 548 32.79 -42.60 19.99
CA GLY A 548 32.29 -41.42 20.68
C GLY A 548 33.16 -40.21 20.40
N HIS A 549 32.56 -39.02 20.33
CA HIS A 549 33.24 -37.76 20.63
C HIS A 549 32.27 -36.82 21.34
N ARG A 550 32.84 -36.15 22.34
CA ARG A 550 32.22 -35.31 23.37
C ARG A 550 31.57 -34.06 22.77
N PHE A 551 30.36 -33.75 23.20
CA PHE A 551 29.79 -32.40 23.09
C PHE A 551 30.20 -31.61 24.34
N GLU A 552 31.14 -30.68 24.19
CA GLU A 552 31.41 -29.64 25.19
C GLU A 552 30.41 -28.51 25.02
N SER A 553 29.65 -28.25 26.09
CA SER A 553 28.82 -27.08 26.28
C SER A 553 29.69 -25.88 26.63
N CYS A 554 29.86 -24.92 25.72
CA CYS A 554 30.41 -23.60 26.04
C CYS A 554 29.25 -22.59 26.15
N HIS A 555 28.99 -22.17 27.39
CA HIS A 555 28.26 -20.94 27.70
C HIS A 555 29.05 -19.74 27.16
N LEU A 556 28.50 -19.02 26.19
CA LEU A 556 28.97 -17.71 25.77
C LEU A 556 28.06 -16.64 26.39
N SER A 557 28.57 -16.04 27.46
CA SER A 557 28.15 -14.76 28.00
C SER A 557 28.52 -13.65 27.04
N CYS A 558 27.57 -13.11 26.27
CA CYS A 558 27.77 -11.84 25.58
C CYS A 558 27.43 -10.69 26.52
N GLY A 559 28.44 -10.25 27.27
CA GLY A 559 28.54 -8.85 27.69
C GLY A 559 29.32 -8.11 26.60
N SER A 560 28.66 -7.20 25.89
CA SER A 560 29.32 -6.20 25.06
C SER A 560 28.59 -4.88 25.23
N SER A 561 29.29 -3.97 25.87
CA SER A 561 29.01 -2.54 26.00
C SER A 561 28.83 -1.90 24.63
N CYS A 562 27.61 -1.50 24.30
CA CYS A 562 27.36 -0.56 23.20
C CYS A 562 27.78 0.85 23.65
N VAL A 563 28.94 1.29 23.20
CA VAL A 563 29.36 2.69 23.25
C VAL A 563 28.52 3.45 22.23
N VAL A 564 27.56 4.22 22.72
CA VAL A 564 26.71 5.10 21.90
C VAL A 564 27.53 6.34 21.54
N HIS A 565 27.97 6.42 20.28
CA HIS A 565 28.42 7.69 19.72
C HIS A 565 27.18 8.55 19.40
N SER A 566 26.84 9.44 20.34
CA SER A 566 26.01 10.61 20.08
C SER A 566 26.80 11.56 19.19
N LEU A 567 26.59 11.54 17.87
CA LEU A 567 27.01 12.63 16.99
C LEU A 567 26.04 13.80 17.19
N ARG A 568 26.35 14.66 18.17
CA ARG A 568 25.83 16.02 18.23
C ARG A 568 26.50 16.81 17.10
N SER A 569 25.75 17.15 16.05
CA SER A 569 26.14 18.22 15.14
C SER A 569 26.05 19.56 15.90
N THR A 570 27.18 19.98 16.46
CA THR A 570 27.39 21.39 16.82
C THR A 570 27.92 22.06 15.56
N ASN A 571 27.07 22.78 14.84
CA ASN A 571 27.54 23.79 13.89
C ASN A 571 27.96 25.02 14.71
N PRO A 572 29.19 25.51 14.56
CA PRO A 572 29.54 26.85 15.04
C PRO A 572 28.96 27.88 14.06
N CYS A 573 28.18 28.82 14.59
CA CYS A 573 28.26 30.20 14.13
C CYS A 573 29.35 30.90 14.95
#